data_AF-A0A3D3ZT34-F1
#
_entry.id   AF-A0A3D3ZT34-F1
#
_cell.length_a   1.000
_cell.length_b   1.000
_cell.length_c   1.000
_cell.angle_alpha   90.00
_cell.angle_beta   90.00
_cell.angle_gamma   90.00
#
_symmetry.space_group_name_H-M   'P 1'
#
loop_
_entity.id
_entity.type
_entity.pdbx_description
1 polymer ?
#
loop_
_entity_poly.entity_id
_entity_poly.type
_entity_poly.pdbx_seq_one_letter_code
_entity_poly.pdbx_strand_id
1 'polypeptide(L)'
;MFDKPNRRDFYSGIPWVHVTAQEAHAHPLGRLGPIEWAISIYFIAIAVLKSWLALDYGLGFGGAFLNGIWPLLVGLGLVLRVPWAVIMAMISAALTAYALVRGLGGGGDLIALFEMIASVGILFYLIDADRPNLIYRHRYRKYSVEDDNAT
;
A
#
# COMPACT_ATOMS: atom_id res chain seq x y z
N MET A 1 -28.40 -2.46 -22.15
CA MET A 1 -27.20 -2.31 -21.31
C MET A 1 -27.53 -2.98 -19.99
N PHE A 2 -26.92 -4.11 -19.67
CA PHE A 2 -27.24 -4.83 -18.43
C PHE A 2 -26.61 -4.07 -17.25
N ASP A 3 -27.42 -3.35 -16.48
CA ASP A 3 -27.01 -2.86 -15.17
C ASP A 3 -26.75 -4.08 -14.29
N LYS A 4 -25.47 -4.42 -14.12
CA LYS A 4 -25.08 -5.38 -13.09
C LYS A 4 -25.46 -4.76 -11.75
N PRO A 5 -26.20 -5.48 -10.87
CA PRO A 5 -26.59 -4.93 -9.58
C PRO A 5 -25.33 -4.50 -8.84
N ASN A 6 -25.27 -3.21 -8.53
CA ASN A 6 -24.20 -2.58 -7.79
C ASN A 6 -24.16 -3.23 -6.40
N ARG A 7 -23.30 -4.24 -6.24
CA ARG A 7 -23.20 -5.03 -5.02
C ARG A 7 -22.76 -4.07 -3.92
N ARG A 8 -23.68 -3.75 -2.99
CA ARG A 8 -23.37 -2.98 -1.79
C ARG A 8 -22.17 -3.64 -1.11
N ASP A 9 -21.19 -2.83 -0.71
CA ASP A 9 -20.04 -3.32 0.03
C ASP A 9 -20.51 -4.00 1.31
N PHE A 10 -19.99 -5.20 1.60
CA PHE A 10 -20.44 -6.02 2.72
C PHE A 10 -20.16 -5.35 4.07
N TYR A 11 -19.10 -4.53 4.15
CA TYR A 11 -18.67 -3.87 5.38
C TYR A 11 -19.33 -2.50 5.59
N SER A 12 -19.42 -1.67 4.54
CA SER A 12 -19.91 -0.29 4.67
C SER A 12 -21.36 -0.10 4.19
N GLY A 13 -21.93 -1.04 3.44
CA GLY A 13 -23.22 -0.88 2.76
C GLY A 13 -23.19 0.08 1.56
N ILE A 14 -22.06 0.78 1.35
CA ILE A 14 -21.88 1.79 0.31
C ILE A 14 -21.38 1.11 -0.98
N PRO A 15 -22.02 1.33 -2.13
CA PRO A 15 -21.58 0.70 -3.37
C PRO A 15 -20.23 1.25 -3.86
N TRP A 16 -19.39 0.34 -4.37
CA TRP A 16 -18.17 0.68 -5.10
C TRP A 16 -18.45 0.90 -6.58
N VAL A 17 -18.10 2.08 -7.09
CA VAL A 17 -18.18 2.41 -8.51
C VAL A 17 -16.79 2.32 -9.12
N HIS A 18 -16.69 1.61 -10.25
CA HIS A 18 -15.43 1.44 -10.98
C HIS A 18 -15.34 2.49 -12.09
N VAL A 19 -14.13 3.03 -12.28
CA VAL A 19 -13.79 4.01 -13.30
C VAL A 19 -12.64 3.48 -14.16
N THR A 20 -12.42 4.10 -15.31
CA THR A 20 -11.23 3.81 -16.11
C THR A 20 -9.97 4.39 -15.44
N ALA A 21 -8.80 3.85 -15.79
CA ALA A 21 -7.53 4.37 -15.28
C ALA A 21 -7.28 5.84 -15.69
N GLN A 22 -7.77 6.25 -16.85
CA GLN A 22 -7.66 7.62 -17.34
C GLN A 22 -8.48 8.59 -16.49
N GLU A 23 -9.74 8.24 -16.21
CA GLU A 23 -10.63 9.02 -15.33
C GLU A 23 -10.08 9.10 -13.91
N ALA A 24 -9.59 7.97 -13.38
CA ALA A 24 -8.98 7.92 -12.06
C ALA A 24 -7.81 8.90 -11.97
N HIS A 25 -6.87 8.88 -12.92
CA HIS A 25 -5.68 9.73 -12.90
C HIS A 25 -5.95 11.21 -13.19
N ALA A 26 -7.00 11.53 -13.95
CA ALA A 26 -7.42 12.90 -14.21
C ALA A 26 -8.06 13.56 -12.98
N HIS A 27 -8.64 12.76 -12.08
CA HIS A 27 -9.27 13.25 -10.86
C HIS A 27 -8.25 13.86 -9.88
N PRO A 28 -8.57 14.92 -9.12
CA PRO A 28 -7.67 15.48 -8.10
C PRO A 28 -7.22 14.47 -7.03
N LEU A 29 -8.11 13.54 -6.67
CA LEU A 29 -7.80 12.40 -5.79
C LEU A 29 -7.03 11.26 -6.51
N GLY A 30 -6.88 11.33 -7.83
CA GLY A 30 -6.05 10.41 -8.63
C GLY A 30 -4.56 10.72 -8.64
N ARG A 31 -4.16 11.83 -8.01
CA ARG A 31 -2.76 12.24 -7.84
C ARG A 31 -2.21 11.67 -6.53
N LEU A 32 -0.89 11.54 -6.38
CA LEU A 32 -0.32 11.19 -5.08
C LEU A 32 -0.56 12.32 -4.08
N GLY A 33 -1.14 12.00 -2.94
CA GLY A 33 -1.24 12.90 -1.81
C GLY A 33 0.01 12.86 -0.93
N PRO A 34 0.06 13.69 0.11
CA PRO A 34 1.18 13.71 1.06
C PRO A 34 1.40 12.37 1.76
N ILE A 35 0.32 11.65 2.08
CA ILE A 35 0.41 10.35 2.77
C ILE A 35 1.00 9.29 1.83
N GLU A 36 0.55 9.20 0.58
CA GLU A 36 1.12 8.26 -0.39
C GLU A 36 2.59 8.56 -0.71
N TRP A 37 2.97 9.85 -0.71
CA TRP A 37 4.38 10.24 -0.79
C TRP A 37 5.16 9.76 0.42
N ALA A 38 4.65 9.98 1.64
CA ALA A 38 5.31 9.51 2.86
C ALA A 38 5.48 7.99 2.88
N ILE A 39 4.46 7.24 2.46
CA ILE A 39 4.51 5.78 2.32
C ILE A 39 5.55 5.35 1.28
N SER A 40 5.59 6.02 0.13
CA SER A 40 6.57 5.70 -0.92
C SER A 40 8.00 5.96 -0.47
N ILE A 41 8.23 7.10 0.20
CA ILE A 41 9.53 7.45 0.80
C ILE A 41 9.91 6.43 1.88
N TYR A 42 8.96 6.00 2.72
CA TYR A 42 9.19 4.97 3.71
C TYR A 42 9.74 3.68 3.07
N PHE A 43 9.10 3.17 2.02
CA PHE A 43 9.58 1.95 1.36
C PHE A 43 10.96 2.13 0.72
N ILE A 44 11.24 3.30 0.12
CA ILE A 44 12.58 3.62 -0.41
C ILE A 44 13.61 3.67 0.73
N ALA A 45 13.28 4.27 1.87
CA ALA A 45 14.16 4.33 3.04
C ALA A 45 14.43 2.93 3.60
N ILE A 46 13.42 2.05 3.67
CA ILE A 46 13.58 0.64 4.05
C ILE A 46 14.49 -0.10 3.06
N ALA A 47 14.40 0.18 1.76
CA ALA A 47 15.30 -0.41 0.77
C ALA A 47 16.75 -0.04 1.01
N VAL A 48 17.02 1.24 1.29
CA VAL A 48 18.36 1.74 1.61
C VAL A 48 18.85 1.11 2.92
N LEU A 49 18.02 1.11 3.96
CA LEU A 49 18.36 0.54 5.26
C LEU A 49 18.71 -0.95 5.16
N LYS A 50 17.88 -1.76 4.50
CA LYS A 50 18.11 -3.19 4.34
C LYS A 50 19.35 -3.48 3.49
N SER A 51 19.60 -2.69 2.45
CA SER A 51 20.82 -2.82 1.66
C SER A 51 22.06 -2.50 2.50
N TRP A 52 22.00 -1.43 3.29
CA TRP A 52 23.10 -1.01 4.15
C TRP A 52 23.40 -2.05 5.24
N LEU A 53 22.38 -2.54 5.95
CA LEU A 53 22.52 -3.61 6.94
C LEU A 53 23.08 -4.89 6.33
N ALA A 54 22.65 -5.25 5.12
CA ALA A 54 23.19 -6.42 4.45
C ALA A 54 24.68 -6.29 4.11
N LEU A 55 25.15 -5.09 3.74
CA LEU A 55 26.58 -4.83 3.57
C LEU A 55 27.33 -4.87 4.90
N ASP A 56 26.77 -4.27 5.94
CA ASP A 56 27.36 -4.23 7.29
C ASP A 56 27.52 -5.64 7.88
N TYR A 57 26.54 -6.52 7.69
CA TYR A 57 26.60 -7.92 8.09
C TYR A 57 27.41 -8.82 7.12
N GLY A 58 28.06 -8.26 6.10
CA GLY A 58 28.96 -9.00 5.23
C GLY A 58 28.29 -9.90 4.17
N LEU A 59 27.01 -9.68 3.85
CA LEU A 59 26.29 -10.43 2.80
C LEU A 59 26.73 -10.06 1.37
N GLY A 60 27.62 -9.08 1.23
CA GLY A 60 28.15 -8.60 -0.04
C GLY A 60 27.11 -7.84 -0.88
N PHE A 61 27.56 -7.34 -2.03
CA PHE A 61 26.74 -6.50 -2.90
C PHE A 61 25.49 -7.21 -3.43
N GLY A 62 25.60 -8.50 -3.76
CA GLY A 62 24.46 -9.32 -4.20
C GLY A 62 23.40 -9.46 -3.11
N GLY A 63 23.81 -9.75 -1.87
CA GLY A 63 22.91 -9.82 -0.73
C GLY A 63 22.23 -8.47 -0.45
N ALA A 64 22.98 -7.38 -0.51
CA ALA A 64 22.45 -6.03 -0.34
C ALA A 64 21.41 -5.66 -1.41
N PHE A 65 21.72 -5.92 -2.68
CA PHE A 65 20.80 -5.69 -3.79
C PHE A 65 19.49 -6.47 -3.63
N LEU A 66 19.57 -7.77 -3.33
CA LEU A 66 18.38 -8.62 -3.18
C LEU A 66 17.50 -8.22 -1.98
N ASN A 67 18.12 -7.72 -0.90
CA ASN A 67 17.39 -7.24 0.28
C ASN A 67 16.74 -5.87 0.05
N GLY A 68 17.35 -5.01 -0.77
CA GLY A 68 16.83 -3.67 -1.07
C GLY A 68 15.84 -3.59 -2.23
N ILE A 69 15.97 -4.45 -3.25
CA ILE A 69 15.24 -4.29 -4.50
C ILE A 69 13.72 -4.40 -4.32
N TRP A 70 13.26 -5.30 -3.45
CA TRP A 70 11.83 -5.50 -3.23
C TRP A 70 11.13 -4.24 -2.68
N PRO A 71 11.52 -3.69 -1.50
CA PRO A 71 10.91 -2.47 -0.99
C PRO A 71 11.13 -1.26 -1.94
N LEU A 72 12.25 -1.22 -2.67
CA LEU A 72 12.47 -0.17 -3.68
C LEU A 72 11.39 -0.21 -4.78
N LEU A 73 11.09 -1.40 -5.31
CA LEU A 73 10.05 -1.59 -6.32
C LEU A 73 8.65 -1.26 -5.78
N VAL A 74 8.37 -1.53 -4.49
CA VAL A 74 7.12 -1.11 -3.84
C VAL A 74 7.01 0.42 -3.87
N GLY A 75 8.03 1.13 -3.35
CA GLY A 75 8.02 2.59 -3.27
C GLY A 75 7.91 3.25 -4.65
N LEU A 76 8.71 2.80 -5.62
CA LEU A 76 8.64 3.29 -6.99
C LEU A 76 7.31 2.96 -7.66
N GLY A 77 6.80 1.74 -7.47
CA GLY A 77 5.51 1.33 -8.01
C GLY A 77 4.35 2.19 -7.48
N LEU A 78 4.40 2.58 -6.21
CA LEU A 78 3.42 3.48 -5.62
C LEU A 78 3.48 4.88 -6.26
N VAL A 79 4.68 5.45 -6.44
CA VAL A 79 4.89 6.74 -7.13
C VAL A 79 4.42 6.69 -8.58
N LEU A 80 4.68 5.58 -9.27
CA LEU A 80 4.26 5.35 -10.65
C LEU A 80 2.79 4.94 -10.77
N ARG A 81 2.04 4.89 -9.66
CA ARG A 81 0.61 4.55 -9.60
C ARG A 81 0.30 3.16 -10.19
N VAL A 82 1.24 2.22 -10.03
CA VAL A 82 1.10 0.85 -10.54
C VAL A 82 0.22 0.05 -9.57
N PRO A 83 -0.91 -0.54 -10.01
CA PRO A 83 -1.81 -1.32 -9.14
C PRO A 83 -1.10 -2.45 -8.37
N TRP A 84 -0.13 -3.10 -9.00
CA TRP A 84 0.67 -4.18 -8.42
C TRP A 84 1.48 -3.75 -7.19
N ALA A 85 1.80 -2.46 -7.04
CA ALA A 85 2.54 -1.96 -5.89
C ALA A 85 1.80 -2.18 -4.56
N VAL A 86 0.46 -2.11 -4.57
CA VAL A 86 -0.36 -2.41 -3.39
C VAL A 86 -0.26 -3.89 -3.00
N ILE A 87 -0.19 -4.79 -3.99
CA ILE A 87 -0.02 -6.23 -3.75
C ILE A 87 1.38 -6.50 -3.20
N MET A 88 2.40 -5.85 -3.74
CA MET A 88 3.76 -5.99 -3.23
C MET A 88 3.88 -5.45 -1.80
N ALA A 89 3.21 -4.34 -1.47
CA ALA A 89 3.12 -3.82 -0.09
C ALA A 89 2.41 -4.80 0.86
N MET A 90 1.33 -5.48 0.42
CA MET A 90 0.70 -6.57 1.20
C MET A 90 1.68 -7.69 1.52
N ILE A 91 2.43 -8.15 0.51
CA ILE A 91 3.44 -9.19 0.67
C ILE A 91 4.55 -8.71 1.61
N SER A 92 5.02 -7.46 1.47
CA SER A 92 6.00 -6.87 2.39
C SER A 92 5.52 -6.87 3.84
N ALA A 93 4.27 -6.49 4.10
CA ALA A 93 3.71 -6.53 5.45
C ALA A 93 3.68 -7.95 6.00
N ALA A 94 3.26 -8.93 5.21
CA ALA A 94 3.24 -10.35 5.61
C ALA A 94 4.64 -10.91 5.88
N LEU A 95 5.62 -10.60 5.02
CA LEU A 95 7.01 -11.01 5.21
C LEU A 95 7.64 -10.36 6.45
N THR A 96 7.32 -9.10 6.73
CA THR A 96 7.78 -8.38 7.92
C THR A 96 7.18 -9.01 9.19
N ALA A 97 5.89 -9.35 9.16
CA ALA A 97 5.23 -10.08 10.25
C ALA A 97 5.91 -11.43 10.51
N TYR A 98 6.16 -12.20 9.45
CA TYR A 98 6.83 -13.49 9.53
C TYR A 98 8.26 -13.37 10.08
N ALA A 99 9.03 -12.39 9.59
CA ALA A 99 10.39 -12.12 10.03
C ALA A 99 10.45 -11.72 11.50
N LEU A 100 9.50 -10.88 11.96
CA LEU A 100 9.38 -10.53 13.38
C LEU A 100 9.14 -11.79 14.21
N VAL A 101 8.12 -12.60 13.90
CA VAL A 101 7.79 -13.82 14.65
C VAL A 101 8.96 -14.81 14.68
N ARG A 102 9.69 -14.97 13.58
CA ARG A 102 10.89 -15.83 13.50
C ARG A 102 12.11 -15.26 14.20
N GLY A 103 12.19 -13.94 14.33
CA GLY A 103 13.30 -13.21 14.93
C GLY A 103 13.17 -13.01 16.44
N LEU A 104 11.97 -13.18 17.00
CA LEU A 104 11.68 -13.03 18.43
C LEU A 104 12.70 -13.78 19.30
N GLY A 105 13.41 -13.02 20.15
CA GLY A 105 14.51 -13.51 20.98
C GLY A 105 15.92 -13.18 20.46
N GLY A 106 16.02 -12.51 19.30
CA GLY A 106 17.25 -11.95 18.75
C GLY A 106 17.43 -10.46 19.07
N GLY A 107 18.66 -9.93 18.93
CA GLY A 107 18.98 -8.54 19.27
C GLY A 107 18.34 -7.44 18.40
N GLY A 108 17.52 -7.79 17.40
CA GLY A 108 16.89 -6.86 16.43
C GLY A 108 15.40 -6.59 16.64
N ASP A 109 14.81 -7.06 17.75
CA ASP A 109 13.36 -7.16 17.92
C ASP A 109 12.60 -5.83 17.85
N LEU A 110 13.18 -4.71 18.30
CA LEU A 110 12.50 -3.40 18.29
C LEU A 110 12.38 -2.79 16.89
N ILE A 111 13.40 -2.93 16.04
CA ILE A 111 13.37 -2.41 14.66
C ILE A 111 12.33 -3.20 13.85
N ALA A 112 12.35 -4.53 13.97
CA ALA A 112 11.39 -5.39 13.31
C ALA A 112 9.96 -5.13 13.78
N LEU A 113 9.75 -4.84 15.07
CA LEU A 113 8.44 -4.46 15.62
C LEU A 113 7.95 -3.14 15.03
N PHE A 114 8.80 -2.12 14.98
CA PHE A 114 8.45 -0.82 14.40
C PHE A 114 8.12 -0.94 12.90
N GLU A 115 8.95 -1.67 12.15
CA GLU A 115 8.71 -1.94 10.72
C GLU A 115 7.36 -2.65 10.53
N MET A 116 7.03 -3.61 11.38
CA MET A 116 5.76 -4.33 11.34
C MET A 116 4.56 -3.40 11.61
N ILE A 117 4.61 -2.58 12.66
CA ILE A 117 3.53 -1.63 12.99
C ILE A 117 3.32 -0.65 11.84
N ALA A 118 4.41 -0.10 11.30
CA ALA A 118 4.36 0.80 10.15
C ALA A 118 3.76 0.08 8.93
N SER A 119 4.22 -1.12 8.57
CA SER A 119 3.72 -1.89 7.44
C SER A 119 2.23 -2.22 7.56
N VAL A 120 1.75 -2.58 8.75
CA VAL A 120 0.32 -2.82 8.99
C VAL A 120 -0.50 -1.55 8.83
N GLY A 121 -0.08 -0.44 9.44
CA GLY A 121 -0.78 0.85 9.33
C GLY A 121 -0.85 1.36 7.89
N ILE A 122 0.26 1.25 7.16
CA ILE A 122 0.34 1.54 5.73
C ILE A 122 -0.64 0.65 4.96
N LEU A 123 -0.71 -0.63 5.30
CA LEU A 123 -1.57 -1.55 4.58
C LEU A 123 -3.06 -1.22 4.79
N PHE A 124 -3.47 -0.94 6.02
CA PHE A 124 -4.84 -0.48 6.30
C PHE A 124 -5.18 0.76 5.45
N TYR A 125 -4.28 1.74 5.40
CA TYR A 125 -4.46 2.92 4.57
C TYR A 125 -4.59 2.58 3.08
N LEU A 126 -3.67 1.80 2.52
CA LEU A 126 -3.69 1.44 1.09
C LEU A 126 -4.92 0.60 0.68
N ILE A 127 -5.49 -0.16 1.62
CA ILE A 127 -6.65 -1.00 1.34
C ILE A 127 -7.96 -0.22 1.47
N ASP A 128 -8.13 0.59 2.51
CA ASP A 128 -9.43 1.14 2.88
C ASP A 128 -9.63 2.61 2.50
N ALA A 129 -8.56 3.42 2.43
CA ALA A 129 -8.71 4.83 2.11
C ALA A 129 -9.21 5.05 0.67
N ASP A 130 -10.02 6.09 0.48
CA ASP A 130 -10.65 6.40 -0.81
C ASP A 130 -9.61 6.75 -1.89
N ARG A 131 -8.54 7.46 -1.52
CA ARG A 131 -7.50 7.94 -2.45
C ARG A 131 -6.68 6.78 -3.05
N PRO A 132 -6.08 5.85 -2.27
CA PRO A 132 -5.46 4.64 -2.81
C PRO A 132 -6.40 3.76 -3.62
N ASN A 133 -7.65 3.61 -3.19
CA ASN A 133 -8.64 2.82 -3.94
C ASN A 133 -8.93 3.42 -5.32
N LEU A 134 -8.98 4.75 -5.43
CA LEU A 134 -9.14 5.43 -6.71
C LEU A 134 -7.88 5.30 -7.58
N ILE A 135 -6.68 5.54 -7.01
CA ILE A 135 -5.41 5.52 -7.75
C ILE A 135 -5.08 4.13 -8.27
N TYR A 136 -5.11 3.12 -7.40
CA TYR A 136 -4.53 1.80 -7.71
C TYR A 136 -5.58 0.76 -8.11
N ARG A 137 -6.84 0.93 -7.69
CA ARG A 137 -7.93 -0.02 -7.97
C ARG A 137 -9.03 0.57 -8.84
N HIS A 138 -8.89 1.83 -9.25
CA HIS A 138 -9.80 2.54 -10.13
C HIS A 138 -11.25 2.44 -9.65
N ARG A 139 -11.47 2.60 -8.34
CA ARG A 139 -12.80 2.54 -7.72
C ARG A 139 -12.96 3.58 -6.63
N TYR A 140 -14.19 4.07 -6.45
CA TYR A 140 -14.56 5.01 -5.39
C TYR A 140 -15.89 4.62 -4.74
N ARG A 141 -16.14 5.10 -3.52
CA ARG A 141 -17.40 4.92 -2.80
C ARG A 141 -18.40 6.00 -3.21
N LYS A 142 -19.62 5.60 -3.60
CA LYS A 142 -20.71 6.55 -3.89
C LYS A 142 -21.50 6.84 -2.61
N TYR A 143 -21.17 7.93 -1.92
CA TYR A 143 -21.82 8.33 -0.67
C TYR A 143 -23.22 8.95 -0.84
N SER A 144 -23.66 9.26 -2.06
CA SER A 144 -25.01 9.79 -2.31
C SER A 144 -26.07 8.69 -2.31
N VAL A 145 -26.60 8.41 -1.12
CA VAL A 145 -27.94 7.85 -0.87
C VAL A 145 -28.61 8.66 0.25
N GLU A 146 -28.64 9.98 0.12
CA GLU A 146 -29.45 10.88 0.95
C GLU A 146 -29.66 12.16 0.13
N ASP A 147 -30.82 12.28 -0.54
CA ASP A 147 -31.45 13.54 -0.98
C ASP A 147 -32.68 13.31 -1.89
N ASP A 148 -33.06 12.06 -2.20
CA ASP A 148 -34.36 11.77 -2.88
C ASP A 148 -35.55 11.63 -1.91
N ASN A 149 -35.34 11.88 -0.60
CA ASN A 149 -36.40 11.82 0.43
C ASN A 149 -36.56 13.13 1.23
N ALA A 150 -36.00 14.25 0.74
CA ALA A 150 -36.39 15.57 1.22
C ALA A 150 -37.51 16.11 0.32
N THR A 151 -38.75 15.77 0.72
CA THR A 151 -40.06 16.40 0.41
C THR A 151 -40.15 17.40 -0.73
#